data_AF-A0A1H0MJK3-F1
#
_entry.id   AF-A0A1H0MJK3-F1
#
_cell.length_a   1.000
_cell.length_b   1.000
_cell.length_c   1.000
_cell.angle_alpha   90.00
_cell.angle_beta   90.00
_cell.angle_gamma   90.00
#
_symmetry.space_group_name_H-M   'P 1'
#
loop_
_entity.id
_entity.type
_entity.pdbx_description
1 polymer ?
#
loop_
_entity_poly.entity_id
_entity_poly.type
_entity_poly.pdbx_seq_one_letter_code
_entity_poly.pdbx_strand_id
1 'polypeptide(L)'
;MLNSPRPFKPLICLTLLAALTGCGALTDVRSFSTPYATPTSAETVRLRVMSDGMVRAVPNSNCINFRLPGAGVMVANREGYADRNGESLGMAPVERYSDGTVMSELRVPAGQPIALHYIGNRCYNMFTFVPEAGKDYELDAAGRYKCGVTLKRMLVGKIEGTRVPLGESKLCNWGDNF
;
A
#
# COMPACT_ATOMS: atom_id res chain seq x y z
N MET A 1 16.22 16.09 -70.86
CA MET A 1 16.39 14.81 -70.15
C MET A 1 16.54 15.09 -68.66
N LEU A 2 15.69 14.41 -67.88
CA LEU A 2 15.70 14.14 -66.43
C LEU A 2 15.57 15.27 -65.40
N ASN A 3 14.37 15.29 -64.80
CA ASN A 3 14.01 15.73 -63.45
C ASN A 3 14.92 15.13 -62.37
N SER A 4 15.16 15.89 -61.29
CA SER A 4 15.18 15.33 -59.94
C SER A 4 14.83 16.39 -58.88
N PRO A 5 13.74 16.21 -58.10
CA PRO A 5 13.40 17.07 -56.97
C PRO A 5 14.18 16.62 -55.72
N ARG A 6 14.74 17.57 -54.97
CA ARG A 6 15.33 17.29 -53.64
C ARG A 6 14.18 17.03 -52.64
N PRO A 7 14.15 15.89 -51.94
CA PRO A 7 13.11 15.59 -50.98
C PRO A 7 13.22 16.46 -49.73
N PHE A 8 12.12 17.13 -49.40
CA PHE A 8 11.86 17.87 -48.18
C PHE A 8 11.71 16.89 -46.99
N LYS A 9 12.50 17.09 -45.93
CA LYS A 9 12.26 16.71 -44.51
C LYS A 9 11.78 15.28 -44.17
N PRO A 10 12.70 14.37 -43.79
CA PRO A 10 12.37 13.20 -42.94
C PRO A 10 12.86 13.34 -41.48
N LEU A 11 13.63 14.38 -41.15
CA LEU A 11 14.32 14.48 -39.85
C LEU A 11 13.43 15.02 -38.70
N ILE A 12 12.31 15.65 -39.01
CA ILE A 12 11.42 16.26 -38.00
C ILE A 12 10.45 15.23 -37.38
N CYS A 13 10.21 14.10 -38.06
CA CYS A 13 9.22 13.13 -37.59
C CYS A 13 9.77 12.17 -36.51
N LEU A 14 11.09 11.98 -36.43
CA LEU A 14 11.72 11.02 -35.52
C LEU A 14 11.88 11.55 -34.08
N THR A 15 11.98 12.86 -33.90
CA THR A 15 12.11 13.49 -32.58
C THR A 15 10.79 13.59 -31.82
N LEU A 16 9.65 13.54 -32.52
CA LEU A 16 8.33 13.59 -31.88
C LEU A 16 7.92 12.25 -31.26
N LEU A 17 8.35 11.10 -31.82
CA LEU A 17 8.03 9.78 -31.25
C LEU A 17 8.82 9.46 -29.96
N ALA A 18 10.02 10.01 -29.80
CA ALA A 18 10.82 9.82 -28.58
C ALA A 18 10.31 10.63 -27.37
N ALA A 19 9.48 11.65 -27.59
CA ALA A 19 8.92 12.48 -26.53
C ALA A 19 7.70 11.84 -25.84
N LEU A 20 7.04 10.85 -26.45
CA LEU A 20 5.85 10.21 -25.87
C LEU A 20 6.15 8.98 -24.99
N THR A 21 7.39 8.47 -24.97
CA THR A 21 7.74 7.31 -24.13
C THR A 21 8.08 7.68 -22.67
N GLY A 22 8.06 8.96 -22.30
CA GLY A 22 8.51 9.44 -21.00
C GLY A 22 7.45 9.56 -19.90
N CYS A 23 6.15 9.45 -20.21
CA CYS A 23 5.10 9.77 -19.23
C CYS A 23 4.51 8.55 -18.49
N GLY A 24 4.78 7.33 -18.94
CA GLY A 24 4.30 6.10 -18.29
C GLY A 24 5.10 5.69 -17.04
N ALA A 25 6.39 6.04 -16.99
CA ALA A 25 7.24 5.69 -15.84
C ALA A 25 6.96 6.54 -14.59
N LEU A 26 6.28 7.69 -14.73
CA LEU A 26 5.98 8.59 -13.61
C LEU A 26 4.74 8.17 -12.81
N THR A 27 3.83 7.41 -13.41
CA THR A 27 2.68 6.87 -12.66
C THR A 27 3.10 5.75 -11.72
N ASP A 28 4.07 4.92 -12.12
CA ASP A 28 4.48 3.74 -11.34
C ASP A 28 5.26 4.07 -10.06
N VAL A 29 5.85 5.26 -9.97
CA VAL A 29 6.60 5.70 -8.79
C VAL A 29 5.64 6.10 -7.66
N ARG A 30 4.41 6.54 -7.98
CA ARG A 30 3.49 7.10 -6.98
C ARG A 30 3.06 6.10 -5.92
N SER A 31 2.77 4.85 -6.28
CA SER A 31 2.30 3.87 -5.28
C SER A 31 3.34 3.48 -4.24
N PHE A 32 4.63 3.76 -4.50
CA PHE A 32 5.76 3.51 -3.61
C PHE A 32 6.30 4.78 -2.96
N SER A 33 6.06 5.94 -3.57
CA SER A 33 6.53 7.25 -3.12
C SER A 33 5.46 8.10 -2.43
N THR A 34 4.26 7.55 -2.17
CA THR A 34 3.17 8.26 -1.49
C THR A 34 2.89 7.59 -0.14
N PRO A 35 2.98 8.33 0.98
CA PRO A 35 2.60 7.79 2.28
C PRO A 35 1.09 7.62 2.40
N TYR A 36 0.67 6.60 3.13
CA TYR A 36 -0.73 6.41 3.48
C TYR A 36 -1.25 7.63 4.23
N ALA A 37 -2.32 8.25 3.72
CA ALA A 37 -2.89 9.44 4.34
C ALA A 37 -3.88 9.05 5.43
N THR A 38 -3.76 9.70 6.59
CA THR A 38 -4.73 9.57 7.66
C THR A 38 -6.13 9.96 7.14
N PRO A 39 -7.16 9.10 7.28
CA PRO A 39 -8.50 9.41 6.81
C PRO A 39 -9.06 10.67 7.48
N THR A 40 -9.80 11.46 6.71
CA THR A 40 -10.56 12.62 7.20
C THR A 40 -11.96 12.25 7.71
N SER A 41 -12.32 10.96 7.63
CA SER A 41 -13.58 10.43 8.19
C SER A 41 -13.70 10.78 9.66
N ALA A 42 -14.91 11.14 10.10
CA ALA A 42 -15.20 11.41 11.51
C ALA A 42 -15.00 10.16 12.38
N GLU A 43 -15.24 8.96 11.83
CA GLU A 43 -15.05 7.70 12.55
C GLU A 43 -13.85 6.93 11.99
N THR A 44 -12.83 6.76 12.84
CA THR A 44 -11.59 6.02 12.54
C THR A 44 -11.26 5.06 13.67
N VAL A 45 -10.51 4.02 13.35
CA VAL A 45 -9.93 3.08 14.30
C VAL A 45 -8.42 3.09 14.22
N ARG A 46 -7.74 2.56 15.23
CA ARG A 46 -6.28 2.40 15.20
C ARG A 46 -5.90 1.03 14.67
N LEU A 47 -4.99 1.03 13.71
CA LEU A 47 -4.38 -0.16 13.13
C LEU A 47 -2.87 -0.06 13.34
N ARG A 48 -2.33 -0.99 14.11
CA ARG A 48 -0.89 -1.24 14.17
C ARG A 48 -0.53 -2.21 13.05
N VAL A 49 0.45 -1.84 12.23
CA VAL A 49 1.00 -2.67 11.17
C VAL A 49 2.44 -3.00 11.50
N MET A 50 2.77 -4.29 11.50
CA MET A 50 4.12 -4.83 11.70
C MET A 50 4.49 -5.67 10.47
N SER A 51 5.66 -5.43 9.87
CA SER A 51 6.07 -6.17 8.68
C SER A 51 7.58 -6.27 8.48
N ASP A 52 8.04 -7.42 7.96
CA ASP A 52 9.42 -7.64 7.49
C ASP A 52 9.62 -7.19 6.02
N GLY A 53 8.57 -6.64 5.41
CA GLY A 53 8.54 -6.12 4.06
C GLY A 53 7.86 -4.75 4.01
N MET A 54 7.04 -4.54 2.99
CA MET A 54 6.25 -3.33 2.80
C MET A 54 4.77 -3.66 2.89
N VAL A 55 4.01 -2.81 3.58
CA VAL A 55 2.55 -2.86 3.56
C VAL A 55 2.03 -1.52 3.06
N ARG A 56 1.20 -1.60 2.03
CA ARG A 56 0.47 -0.47 1.46
C ARG A 56 -1.02 -0.67 1.67
N ALA A 57 -1.77 0.42 1.76
CA ALA A 57 -3.21 0.35 1.98
C ALA A 57 -3.97 1.28 1.04
N VAL A 58 -5.23 0.92 0.80
CA VAL A 58 -6.21 1.68 0.03
C VAL A 58 -7.48 1.78 0.90
N PRO A 59 -7.74 2.94 1.54
CA PRO A 59 -8.90 3.10 2.40
C PRO A 59 -10.19 3.16 1.57
N ASN A 60 -11.30 2.75 2.17
CA ASN A 60 -12.63 2.76 1.54
C ASN A 60 -12.72 1.94 0.25
N SER A 61 -11.95 0.86 0.16
CA SER A 61 -11.91 -0.03 -1.01
C SER A 61 -11.69 -1.47 -0.56
N ASN A 62 -12.27 -2.42 -1.29
CA ASN A 62 -12.02 -3.85 -1.14
C ASN A 62 -11.03 -4.40 -2.18
N CYS A 63 -10.58 -3.56 -3.13
CA CYS A 63 -9.59 -3.87 -4.15
C CYS A 63 -8.41 -2.87 -4.13
N ILE A 64 -7.28 -3.29 -4.68
CA ILE A 64 -6.06 -2.47 -4.74
C ILE A 64 -6.12 -1.52 -5.93
N ASN A 65 -6.16 -0.22 -5.60
CA ASN A 65 -5.93 0.88 -6.52
C ASN A 65 -5.24 2.05 -5.80
N PHE A 66 -3.94 2.20 -6.04
CA PHE A 66 -3.12 3.24 -5.39
C PHE A 66 -3.34 4.66 -5.93
N ARG A 67 -4.22 4.83 -6.92
CA ARG A 67 -4.65 6.15 -7.40
C ARG A 67 -5.83 6.70 -6.60
N LEU A 68 -6.45 5.87 -5.75
CA LEU A 68 -7.56 6.32 -4.91
C LEU A 68 -7.07 7.24 -3.79
N PRO A 69 -7.90 8.21 -3.35
CA PRO A 69 -7.52 9.14 -2.29
C PRO A 69 -7.13 8.42 -1.00
N GLY A 70 -6.01 8.85 -0.42
CA GLY A 70 -5.48 8.31 0.84
C GLY A 70 -4.78 6.96 0.72
N ALA A 71 -4.71 6.36 -0.47
CA ALA A 71 -3.90 5.19 -0.70
C ALA A 71 -2.40 5.51 -0.59
N GLY A 72 -1.61 4.57 -0.09
CA GLY A 72 -0.17 4.75 0.04
C GLY A 72 0.52 3.73 0.92
N VAL A 73 1.82 3.96 1.16
CA VAL A 73 2.68 3.12 1.99
C VAL A 73 2.41 3.38 3.47
N MET A 74 2.14 2.32 4.23
CA MET A 74 1.99 2.37 5.69
C MET A 74 3.34 2.15 6.37
N VAL A 75 3.98 1.02 6.04
CA VAL A 75 5.30 0.63 6.54
C VAL A 75 6.15 0.05 5.41
N ALA A 76 7.47 0.21 5.52
CA ALA A 76 8.44 -0.42 4.64
C ALA A 76 9.75 -0.73 5.37
N ASN A 77 10.20 -1.98 5.35
CA ASN A 77 11.45 -2.38 6.00
C ASN A 77 12.71 -1.82 5.31
N ARG A 78 12.59 -1.46 4.03
CA ARG A 78 13.70 -0.89 3.23
C ARG A 78 13.58 0.63 3.17
N GLU A 79 14.72 1.29 3.11
CA GLU A 79 14.80 2.73 2.89
C GLU A 79 14.37 3.13 1.46
N GLY A 80 14.01 4.40 1.27
CA GLY A 80 13.68 4.99 -0.03
C GLY A 80 12.19 4.94 -0.40
N TYR A 81 11.33 4.46 0.50
CA TYR A 81 9.87 4.51 0.35
C TYR A 81 9.27 5.64 1.20
N ALA A 82 8.08 6.09 0.83
CA ALA A 82 7.36 7.08 1.62
C ALA A 82 6.55 6.41 2.74
N ASP A 83 7.21 5.66 3.62
CA ASP A 83 6.54 4.99 4.74
C ASP A 83 6.28 5.94 5.92
N ARG A 84 5.55 5.41 6.91
CA ARG A 84 5.27 6.07 8.19
C ARG A 84 5.82 5.26 9.36
N ASN A 85 6.97 4.62 9.18
CA ASN A 85 7.59 3.78 10.20
C ASN A 85 7.76 4.57 11.52
N GLY A 86 7.51 3.91 12.65
CA GLY A 86 7.68 4.48 13.98
C GLY A 86 6.54 5.38 14.48
N GLU A 87 5.50 5.64 13.66
CA GLU A 87 4.34 6.39 14.14
C GLU A 87 3.62 5.63 15.25
N SER A 88 3.22 6.36 16.30
CA SER A 88 2.53 5.80 17.45
C SER A 88 1.27 6.61 17.78
N LEU A 89 0.20 5.89 18.08
CA LEU A 89 -1.09 6.39 18.54
C LEU A 89 -1.39 5.90 19.97
N GLY A 90 -0.37 5.42 20.69
CA GLY A 90 -0.48 4.91 22.05
C GLY A 90 -1.35 3.66 22.17
N MET A 91 -1.25 2.73 21.23
CA MET A 91 -1.87 1.42 21.37
C MET A 91 -1.16 0.60 22.47
N ALA A 92 -1.87 -0.34 23.10
CA ALA A 92 -1.30 -1.22 24.13
C ALA A 92 -0.07 -1.96 23.59
N PRO A 93 0.95 -2.29 24.41
CA PRO A 93 2.21 -2.85 23.89
C PRO A 93 2.01 -4.19 23.17
N VAL A 94 2.87 -4.45 22.17
CA VAL A 94 2.88 -5.74 21.47
C VAL A 94 3.52 -6.80 22.38
N GLU A 95 2.88 -7.94 22.57
CA GLU A 95 3.45 -9.05 23.36
C GLU A 95 4.68 -9.68 22.71
N ARG A 96 4.63 -9.88 21.39
CA ARG A 96 5.68 -10.51 20.59
C ARG A 96 5.67 -9.93 19.17
N TYR A 97 6.79 -9.42 18.73
CA TYR A 97 7.06 -9.10 17.33
C TYR A 97 8.51 -9.49 17.01
N SER A 98 8.81 -9.67 15.73
CA SER A 98 10.18 -10.03 15.31
C SER A 98 11.03 -8.77 15.17
N ASP A 99 12.27 -8.81 15.65
CA ASP A 99 13.26 -7.72 15.50
C ASP A 99 13.51 -7.31 14.04
N GLY A 100 13.19 -8.20 13.08
CA GLY A 100 13.27 -7.91 11.65
C GLY A 100 12.06 -7.18 11.07
N THR A 101 11.12 -6.72 11.89
CA THR A 101 9.90 -6.04 11.43
C THR A 101 9.93 -4.55 11.75
N VAL A 102 9.43 -3.74 10.82
CA VAL A 102 9.10 -2.33 11.07
C VAL A 102 7.65 -2.22 11.54
N MET A 103 7.37 -1.21 12.34
CA MET A 103 6.05 -1.01 12.96
C MET A 103 5.56 0.42 12.79
N SER A 104 4.25 0.59 12.61
CA SER A 104 3.57 1.89 12.65
C SER A 104 2.13 1.72 13.15
N GLU A 105 1.63 2.69 13.90
CA GLU A 105 0.23 2.79 14.34
C GLU A 105 -0.45 3.91 13.56
N LEU A 106 -1.48 3.56 12.80
CA LEU A 106 -2.12 4.46 11.85
C LEU A 106 -3.63 4.42 12.04
N ARG A 107 -4.30 5.54 11.74
CA ARG A 107 -5.76 5.59 11.72
C ARG A 107 -6.29 5.08 10.39
N VAL A 108 -7.30 4.22 10.43
CA VAL A 108 -8.00 3.71 9.24
C VAL A 108 -9.51 3.93 9.38
N PRO A 109 -10.29 4.03 8.27
CA PRO A 109 -11.71 4.30 8.36
C PRO A 109 -12.45 3.14 9.04
N ALA A 110 -13.42 3.46 9.91
CA ALA A 110 -14.32 2.46 10.47
C ALA A 110 -15.48 2.17 9.50
N GLY A 111 -16.02 0.95 9.54
CA GLY A 111 -17.24 0.55 8.81
C GLY A 111 -17.09 0.45 7.29
N GLN A 112 -15.95 0.81 6.73
CA GLN A 112 -15.64 0.72 5.30
C GLN A 112 -14.49 -0.27 5.07
N PRO A 113 -14.48 -0.99 3.94
CA PRO A 113 -13.40 -1.91 3.63
C PRO A 113 -12.07 -1.15 3.47
N ILE A 114 -11.00 -1.81 3.89
CA ILE A 114 -9.63 -1.40 3.61
C ILE A 114 -8.90 -2.54 2.90
N ALA A 115 -8.38 -2.27 1.71
CA ALA A 115 -7.57 -3.20 0.95
C ALA A 115 -6.09 -2.95 1.26
N LEU A 116 -5.36 -4.04 1.48
CA LEU A 116 -3.96 -4.03 1.89
C LEU A 116 -3.14 -4.89 0.94
N HIS A 117 -1.94 -4.42 0.63
CA HIS A 117 -0.97 -5.14 -0.19
C HIS A 117 0.33 -5.27 0.60
N TYR A 118 0.64 -6.50 0.98
CA TYR A 118 1.92 -6.86 1.58
C TYR A 118 2.89 -7.38 0.51
N ILE A 119 4.07 -6.77 0.47
CA ILE A 119 5.19 -7.14 -0.40
C ILE A 119 6.39 -7.48 0.49
N GLY A 120 6.68 -8.77 0.61
CA GLY A 120 7.82 -9.29 1.35
C GLY A 120 8.81 -10.01 0.45
N ASN A 121 9.80 -10.67 1.05
CA ASN A 121 10.73 -11.50 0.27
C ASN A 121 9.99 -12.69 -0.34
N ARG A 122 9.76 -12.67 -1.66
CA ARG A 122 8.98 -13.68 -2.42
C ARG A 122 7.51 -13.82 -2.00
N CYS A 123 6.98 -12.82 -1.31
CA CYS A 123 5.60 -12.81 -0.83
C CYS A 123 4.85 -11.61 -1.39
N TYR A 124 3.67 -11.88 -1.97
CA TYR A 124 2.78 -10.87 -2.53
C TYR A 124 1.35 -11.25 -2.12
N ASN A 125 0.83 -10.60 -1.08
CA ASN A 125 -0.51 -10.87 -0.58
C ASN A 125 -1.38 -9.63 -0.70
N MET A 126 -2.58 -9.80 -1.24
CA MET A 126 -3.61 -8.78 -1.29
C MET A 126 -4.79 -9.27 -0.46
N PHE A 127 -5.16 -8.49 0.54
CA PHE A 127 -6.23 -8.86 1.46
C PHE A 127 -7.04 -7.64 1.87
N THR A 128 -8.22 -7.88 2.39
CA THR A 128 -9.15 -6.83 2.80
C THR A 128 -9.87 -7.23 4.07
N PHE A 129 -10.28 -6.24 4.85
CA PHE A 129 -11.24 -6.43 5.94
C PHE A 129 -12.02 -5.14 6.17
N VAL A 130 -13.06 -5.20 7.00
CA VAL A 130 -13.85 -4.03 7.41
C VAL A 130 -13.56 -3.77 8.88
N PRO A 131 -12.89 -2.66 9.25
CA PRO A 131 -12.61 -2.34 10.63
C PRO A 131 -13.88 -1.91 11.37
N GLU A 132 -14.10 -2.41 12.57
CA GLU A 132 -15.24 -2.08 13.42
C GLU A 132 -14.90 -0.95 14.38
N ALA A 133 -15.81 0.01 14.54
CA ALA A 133 -15.65 1.12 15.46
C ALA A 133 -15.39 0.65 16.91
N GLY A 134 -14.59 1.43 17.64
CA GLY A 134 -14.26 1.15 19.04
C GLY A 134 -13.35 -0.06 19.25
N LYS A 135 -12.64 -0.51 18.21
CA LYS A 135 -11.64 -1.59 18.26
C LYS A 135 -10.26 -1.08 17.87
N ASP A 136 -9.25 -1.79 18.35
CA ASP A 136 -7.87 -1.68 17.89
C ASP A 136 -7.52 -2.93 17.06
N TYR A 137 -6.68 -2.76 16.05
CA TYR A 137 -6.25 -3.86 15.19
C TYR A 137 -4.74 -3.97 15.14
N GLU A 138 -4.24 -5.21 15.10
CA GLU A 138 -2.84 -5.55 14.88
C GLU A 138 -2.73 -6.43 13.64
N LEU A 139 -2.05 -5.90 12.63
CA LEU A 139 -1.70 -6.62 11.42
C LEU A 139 -0.22 -7.02 11.50
N ASP A 140 0.03 -8.32 11.54
CA ASP A 140 1.36 -8.91 11.42
C ASP A 140 1.49 -9.54 10.04
N ALA A 141 2.32 -8.93 9.19
CA ALA A 141 2.59 -9.34 7.81
C ALA A 141 4.07 -9.65 7.66
N ALA A 142 4.45 -10.89 7.96
CA ALA A 142 5.84 -11.33 7.97
C ALA A 142 5.99 -12.78 7.54
N GLY A 143 7.19 -13.12 7.08
CA GLY A 143 7.60 -14.50 6.85
C GLY A 143 8.00 -14.77 5.42
N ARG A 144 9.30 -15.02 5.24
CA ARG A 144 9.99 -15.25 3.96
C ARG A 144 9.34 -16.29 3.04
N TYR A 145 8.91 -17.45 3.55
CA TYR A 145 8.38 -18.54 2.71
C TYR A 145 6.91 -18.84 2.98
N LYS A 146 6.41 -18.49 4.17
CA LYS A 146 5.03 -18.76 4.58
C LYS A 146 4.08 -17.64 4.19
N CYS A 147 4.62 -16.46 3.84
CA CYS A 147 3.85 -15.27 3.50
C CYS A 147 2.73 -15.02 4.51
N GLY A 148 3.07 -15.11 5.79
CA GLY A 148 2.12 -15.09 6.89
C GLY A 148 1.52 -13.69 7.03
N VAL A 149 0.20 -13.61 6.92
CA VAL A 149 -0.53 -12.38 7.23
C VAL A 149 -1.59 -12.73 8.25
N THR A 150 -1.59 -12.01 9.36
CA THR A 150 -2.50 -12.28 10.46
C THR A 150 -3.05 -10.96 10.98
N LEU A 151 -4.36 -10.94 11.25
CA LEU A 151 -5.04 -9.80 11.82
C LEU A 151 -5.60 -10.18 13.18
N LYS A 152 -5.24 -9.42 14.22
CA LYS A 152 -5.79 -9.54 15.56
C LYS A 152 -6.64 -8.30 15.85
N ARG A 153 -7.84 -8.50 16.37
CA ARG A 153 -8.73 -7.44 16.85
C ARG A 153 -8.73 -7.43 18.37
N MET A 154 -8.56 -6.25 18.95
CA MET A 154 -8.50 -6.01 20.39
C MET A 154 -9.53 -4.94 20.78
N LEU A 155 -9.87 -4.92 22.06
CA LEU A 155 -10.51 -3.74 22.65
C LEU A 155 -9.48 -2.63 22.80
N VAL A 156 -9.93 -1.39 22.71
CA VAL A 156 -9.07 -0.20 22.87
C VAL A 156 -8.31 -0.27 24.20
N GLY A 157 -6.99 -0.20 24.13
CA GLY A 157 -6.12 -0.24 25.31
C GLY A 157 -5.94 -1.62 25.95
N LYS A 158 -6.41 -2.69 25.30
CA LYS A 158 -6.18 -4.09 25.70
C LYS A 158 -5.19 -4.75 24.73
N ILE A 159 -4.48 -5.74 25.25
CA ILE A 159 -3.47 -6.53 24.52
C ILE A 159 -4.09 -7.83 23.98
N GLU A 160 -5.01 -8.39 24.77
CA GLU A 160 -5.79 -9.57 24.44
C GLU A 160 -6.72 -9.27 23.26
N GLY A 161 -6.72 -10.18 22.29
CA GLY A 161 -7.51 -10.03 21.09
C GLY A 161 -7.82 -11.36 20.43
N THR A 162 -8.72 -11.31 19.46
CA THR A 162 -9.12 -12.47 18.67
C THR A 162 -8.60 -12.33 17.25
N ARG A 163 -8.18 -13.45 16.65
CA ARG A 163 -7.84 -13.47 15.23
C ARG A 163 -9.09 -13.17 14.39
N VAL A 164 -8.95 -12.27 13.43
CA VAL A 164 -10.00 -11.92 12.47
C VAL A 164 -9.64 -12.51 11.12
N PRO A 165 -10.58 -13.17 10.42
CA PRO A 165 -10.33 -13.64 9.07
C PRO A 165 -10.11 -12.45 8.14
N LEU A 166 -9.13 -12.59 7.26
CA LEU A 166 -8.90 -11.65 6.17
C LEU A 166 -9.61 -12.15 4.92
N GLY A 167 -10.31 -11.26 4.23
CA GLY A 167 -10.84 -11.53 2.91
C GLY A 167 -9.73 -11.44 1.86
N GLU A 168 -9.87 -12.17 0.76
CA GLU A 168 -9.02 -11.99 -0.41
C GLU A 168 -9.30 -10.65 -1.08
N SER A 169 -8.24 -9.96 -1.52
CA SER A 169 -8.35 -8.76 -2.33
C SER A 169 -7.69 -9.00 -3.69
N LYS A 170 -7.98 -8.13 -4.64
CA LYS A 170 -7.45 -8.16 -6.01
C LYS A 170 -7.15 -6.75 -6.48
N LEU A 171 -6.41 -6.62 -7.57
CA LEU A 171 -6.31 -5.34 -8.26
C LEU A 171 -7.69 -4.92 -8.78
N CYS A 172 -8.05 -3.64 -8.62
CA CYS A 172 -9.29 -3.12 -9.21
C CYS A 172 -9.20 -3.21 -10.75
N ASN A 173 -8.04 -2.83 -11.31
CA ASN A 173 -7.65 -3.04 -12.70
C ASN A 173 -6.20 -3.51 -12.79
N TRP A 174 -5.81 -4.17 -13.87
CA TRP A 174 -4.49 -4.79 -14.05
C TRP A 174 -3.30 -3.84 -13.81
N GLY A 175 -3.43 -2.55 -14.13
CA GLY A 175 -2.39 -1.53 -13.96
C GLY A 175 -2.44 -0.72 -12.66
N ASP A 176 -3.27 -1.11 -11.69
CA ASP A 176 -3.53 -0.32 -10.48
C ASP A 176 -2.59 -0.65 -9.30
N ASN A 177 -1.63 -1.56 -9.52
CA ASN A 177 -0.59 -1.91 -8.55
C ASN A 177 0.52 -0.84 -8.43
N PHE A 178 0.56 0.08 -9.39
CA PHE A 178 1.63 1.00 -9.65
C PHE A 178 1.21 2.46 -9.43
#